data_AF-A0A132B458-F1
#
_entry.id   AF-A0A132B458-F1
#
_cell.length_a   1.000
_cell.length_b   1.000
_cell.length_c   1.000
_cell.angle_alpha   90.00
_cell.angle_beta   90.00
_cell.angle_gamma   90.00
#
_symmetry.space_group_name_H-M   'P 1'
#
loop_
_entity.id
_entity.type
_entity.pdbx_description
1 polymer ?
#
loop_
_entity_poly.entity_id
_entity_poly.type
_entity_poly.pdbx_seq_one_letter_code
_entity_poly.pdbx_strand_id
1 'polypeptide(L)'
;MGSPYTVTVSPPATLGPVPDTANEKRHWVRDRTGKGEPKSFINPWDSAHDFTFPELFKTMMHHKFLSGNSQKPDTTKATISVMKPSFLSSRTGSTALRATWLGHACHYIEFPTGLRVLFDPVFEERCSPFSWLGHKRFTPCPCDVSDIPIIDCVIISHSHYDHLSLPSILSIHKHHPSAHFLVPKGLKSWFTATGITTVTELDWWEDVDLTLTPTPETSSPTSTSSQPEKITARISCLPAQHTSARTPFDKGLTLWATWSVSSGPKSVFFGGDTGYRRVPLPSSSPSPSTSLSHLPVCPAFKEIGEFRGPFDLGLLPIGAYRPRHVLSAVHSDPFDAVEIFKDTRCRRAVGVHWGTWAVAEEEVMEPPRLLAEAVERSGLGEGVFGVCGVGETREF
;
A
#
# COMPACT_ATOMS: atom_id res chain seq x y z
N MET A 1 -1.24 4.78 29.35
CA MET A 1 0.08 5.40 29.57
C MET A 1 0.42 6.19 28.33
N GLY A 2 0.97 7.41 28.46
CA GLY A 2 1.34 8.22 27.30
C GLY A 2 2.46 7.54 26.48
N SER A 3 2.52 7.83 25.17
CA SER A 3 3.64 7.38 24.34
C SER A 3 4.95 7.95 24.92
N PRO A 4 6.04 7.15 24.99
CA PRO A 4 7.35 7.64 25.43
C PRO A 4 8.01 8.61 24.43
N TYR A 5 7.37 8.84 23.28
CA TYR A 5 7.82 9.74 22.24
C TYR A 5 6.68 10.67 21.80
N THR A 6 7.05 11.93 21.55
CA THR A 6 6.23 12.90 20.82
C THR A 6 6.57 12.83 19.34
N VAL A 7 5.55 12.67 18.49
CA VAL A 7 5.68 12.68 17.03
C VAL A 7 5.56 14.10 16.50
N THR A 8 6.50 14.53 15.68
CA THR A 8 6.40 15.76 14.88
C THR A 8 6.64 15.44 13.41
N VAL A 9 5.92 16.14 12.52
CA VAL A 9 5.99 15.94 11.07
C VAL A 9 6.20 17.31 10.43
N SER A 10 7.19 17.44 9.55
CA SER A 10 7.41 18.67 8.79
C SER A 10 6.21 18.97 7.87
N PRO A 11 6.04 20.23 7.43
CA PRO A 11 5.15 20.51 6.31
C PRO A 11 5.55 19.68 5.07
N PRO A 12 4.58 19.20 4.26
CA PRO A 12 4.85 18.58 2.98
C PRO A 12 5.67 19.48 2.07
N ALA A 13 6.73 18.94 1.47
CA ALA A 13 7.57 19.63 0.50
C ALA A 13 8.30 18.60 -0.37
N THR A 14 8.77 18.99 -1.55
CA THR A 14 9.69 18.13 -2.33
C THR A 14 11.09 18.22 -1.72
N LEU A 15 11.47 17.21 -0.93
CA LEU A 15 12.75 17.17 -0.19
C LEU A 15 13.80 16.29 -0.86
N GLY A 16 13.39 15.33 -1.68
CA GLY A 16 14.28 14.53 -2.53
C GLY A 16 14.17 14.90 -4.01
N PRO A 17 15.00 14.30 -4.87
CA PRO A 17 14.98 14.59 -6.30
C PRO A 17 13.69 14.05 -6.95
N VAL A 18 13.29 14.67 -8.05
CA VAL A 18 12.04 14.37 -8.76
C VAL A 18 12.25 14.42 -10.27
N PRO A 19 11.43 13.73 -11.08
CA PRO A 19 11.40 13.94 -12.52
C PRO A 19 11.06 15.39 -12.86
N ASP A 20 11.58 15.89 -13.99
CA ASP A 20 11.28 17.24 -14.49
C ASP A 20 9.76 17.45 -14.67
N THR A 21 9.04 16.39 -15.02
CA THR A 21 7.59 16.37 -15.23
C THR A 21 6.77 16.46 -13.93
N ALA A 22 7.38 16.29 -12.75
CA ALA A 22 6.66 16.28 -11.47
C ALA A 22 5.95 17.62 -11.17
N ASN A 23 6.54 18.74 -11.60
CA ASN A 23 5.99 20.08 -11.42
C ASN A 23 4.79 20.37 -12.33
N GLU A 24 4.60 19.60 -13.40
CA GLU A 24 3.48 19.77 -14.32
C GLU A 24 2.14 19.37 -13.69
N LYS A 25 2.16 18.54 -12.64
CA LYS A 25 0.97 18.04 -11.92
C LYS A 25 -0.09 17.49 -12.88
N ARG A 26 0.33 16.69 -13.86
CA ARG A 26 -0.53 16.11 -14.91
C ARG A 26 -1.67 15.24 -14.38
N HIS A 27 -1.57 14.77 -13.14
CA HIS A 27 -2.62 14.02 -12.45
C HIS A 27 -3.72 14.91 -11.87
N TRP A 28 -3.53 16.24 -11.79
CA TRP A 28 -4.53 17.16 -11.27
C TRP A 28 -5.54 17.55 -12.35
N VAL A 29 -6.83 17.36 -12.04
CA VAL A 29 -7.91 17.97 -12.80
C VAL A 29 -8.33 19.26 -12.12
N ARG A 30 -8.06 20.39 -12.77
CA ARG A 30 -8.39 21.74 -12.29
C ARG A 30 -9.66 22.26 -12.96
N ASP A 31 -10.26 23.28 -12.36
CA ASP A 31 -11.38 23.99 -12.97
C ASP A 31 -10.92 24.86 -14.16
N ARG A 32 -11.88 25.54 -14.81
CA ARG A 32 -11.61 26.41 -15.97
C ARG A 32 -10.69 27.60 -15.67
N THR A 33 -10.52 27.96 -14.39
CA THR A 33 -9.61 29.05 -13.99
C THR A 33 -8.16 28.58 -13.94
N GLY A 34 -7.93 27.27 -13.85
CA GLY A 34 -6.60 26.64 -13.79
C GLY A 34 -5.81 26.94 -12.52
N LYS A 35 -6.36 27.71 -11.58
CA LYS A 35 -5.67 28.14 -10.35
C LYS A 35 -6.21 27.39 -9.13
N GLY A 36 -5.33 27.15 -8.15
CA GLY A 36 -5.69 26.55 -6.86
C GLY A 36 -5.52 25.03 -6.80
N GLU A 37 -6.18 24.44 -5.80
CA GLU A 37 -6.21 23.02 -5.46
C GLU A 37 -6.93 22.17 -6.54
N PRO A 38 -6.59 20.87 -6.68
CA PRO A 38 -7.26 20.01 -7.66
C PRO A 38 -8.71 19.74 -7.25
N LYS A 39 -9.60 19.62 -8.23
CA LYS A 39 -10.99 19.18 -8.02
C LYS A 39 -11.09 17.65 -7.96
N SER A 40 -10.26 16.98 -8.76
CA SER A 40 -10.15 15.52 -8.82
C SER A 40 -8.79 15.12 -9.40
N PHE A 41 -8.53 13.83 -9.43
CA PHE A 41 -7.28 13.23 -9.89
C PHE A 41 -7.52 12.24 -11.03
N ILE A 42 -6.54 12.11 -11.92
CA ILE A 42 -6.54 11.17 -13.06
C ILE A 42 -5.18 10.48 -13.19
N ASN A 43 -5.17 9.32 -13.86
CA ASN A 43 -3.92 8.72 -14.32
C ASN A 43 -3.42 9.47 -15.56
N PRO A 44 -2.18 9.99 -15.58
CA PRO A 44 -1.68 10.78 -16.70
C PRO A 44 -0.99 9.95 -17.80
N TRP A 45 -0.93 8.62 -17.65
CA TRP A 45 -0.13 7.72 -18.50
C TRP A 45 -0.98 6.90 -19.48
N ASP A 46 -0.43 6.64 -20.65
CA ASP A 46 -1.08 5.84 -21.72
C ASP A 46 -1.30 4.36 -21.32
N SER A 47 -0.58 3.90 -20.29
CA SER A 47 -0.74 2.56 -19.69
C SER A 47 -2.00 2.42 -18.83
N ALA A 48 -2.69 3.51 -18.52
CA ALA A 48 -3.91 3.53 -17.73
C ALA A 48 -5.16 3.65 -18.62
N HIS A 49 -6.32 3.33 -18.04
CA HIS A 49 -7.62 3.61 -18.66
C HIS A 49 -8.67 3.85 -17.60
N ASP A 50 -9.30 5.02 -17.66
CA ASP A 50 -10.36 5.38 -16.72
C ASP A 50 -11.72 4.99 -17.30
N PHE A 51 -12.21 3.81 -16.92
CA PHE A 51 -13.52 3.35 -17.37
C PHE A 51 -14.64 4.26 -16.84
N THR A 52 -15.49 4.72 -17.76
CA THR A 52 -16.77 5.33 -17.38
C THR A 52 -17.71 4.28 -16.78
N PHE A 53 -18.67 4.67 -15.95
CA PHE A 53 -19.63 3.72 -15.37
C PHE A 53 -20.38 2.88 -16.42
N PRO A 54 -20.92 3.47 -17.52
CA PRO A 54 -21.57 2.67 -18.57
C PRO A 54 -20.62 1.68 -19.27
N GLU A 55 -19.38 2.09 -19.50
CA GLU A 55 -18.35 1.25 -20.14
C GLU A 55 -17.94 0.08 -19.24
N LEU A 56 -17.67 0.36 -17.95
CA LEU A 56 -17.34 -0.66 -16.97
C LEU A 56 -18.47 -1.66 -16.82
N PHE A 57 -19.71 -1.18 -16.69
CA PHE A 57 -20.90 -2.02 -16.58
C PHE A 57 -21.05 -2.93 -17.80
N LYS A 58 -20.97 -2.37 -19.02
CA LYS A 58 -21.05 -3.14 -20.27
C LYS A 58 -19.96 -4.22 -20.34
N THR A 59 -18.72 -3.85 -20.01
CA THR A 59 -17.57 -4.76 -20.09
C THR A 59 -17.70 -5.89 -19.07
N MET A 60 -18.07 -5.59 -17.83
CA MET A 60 -18.28 -6.58 -16.78
C MET A 60 -19.48 -7.50 -17.08
N MET A 61 -20.58 -6.98 -17.64
CA MET A 61 -21.72 -7.79 -18.07
C MET A 61 -21.33 -8.76 -19.19
N HIS A 62 -20.56 -8.29 -20.18
CA HIS A 62 -20.05 -9.14 -21.23
C HIS A 62 -19.11 -10.22 -20.68
N HIS A 63 -18.18 -9.85 -19.78
CA HIS A 63 -17.30 -10.82 -19.11
C HIS A 63 -18.09 -11.89 -18.36
N LYS A 64 -19.06 -11.47 -17.54
CA LYS A 64 -19.82 -12.34 -16.64
C LYS A 64 -20.77 -13.30 -17.36
N PHE A 65 -21.37 -12.88 -18.46
CA PHE A 65 -22.44 -13.65 -19.10
C PHE A 65 -22.14 -14.13 -20.53
N LEU A 66 -21.19 -13.50 -21.23
CA LEU A 66 -20.95 -13.75 -22.66
C LEU A 66 -19.54 -14.27 -22.97
N SER A 67 -18.55 -14.03 -22.11
CA SER A 67 -17.16 -14.40 -22.40
C SER A 67 -16.83 -15.88 -22.18
N GLY A 68 -17.61 -16.59 -21.37
CA GLY A 68 -17.29 -17.94 -20.90
C GLY A 68 -16.09 -18.02 -19.95
N ASN A 69 -15.47 -16.89 -19.58
CA ASN A 69 -14.23 -16.82 -18.80
C ASN A 69 -14.44 -16.24 -17.38
N SER A 70 -15.68 -16.02 -16.95
CA SER A 70 -15.96 -15.58 -15.58
C SER A 70 -15.96 -16.76 -14.63
N GLN A 71 -15.31 -16.60 -13.50
CA GLN A 71 -15.24 -17.63 -12.46
C GLN A 71 -15.39 -16.99 -11.08
N LYS A 72 -15.75 -17.83 -10.10
CA LYS A 72 -15.78 -17.45 -8.68
C LYS A 72 -14.73 -18.27 -7.95
N PRO A 73 -13.76 -17.63 -7.27
CA PRO A 73 -12.70 -18.37 -6.62
C PRO A 73 -13.20 -19.22 -5.46
N ASP A 74 -12.58 -20.37 -5.27
CA ASP A 74 -12.88 -21.27 -4.15
C ASP A 74 -12.10 -20.86 -2.90
N THR A 75 -12.78 -20.18 -1.99
CA THR A 75 -12.18 -19.72 -0.72
C THR A 75 -12.15 -20.81 0.36
N THR A 76 -12.76 -21.98 0.13
CA THR A 76 -12.81 -23.07 1.13
C THR A 76 -11.53 -23.89 1.19
N LYS A 77 -10.73 -23.85 0.12
CA LYS A 77 -9.46 -24.56 -0.03
C LYS A 77 -8.24 -23.70 0.25
N ALA A 78 -8.40 -22.50 0.81
CA ALA A 78 -7.28 -21.61 1.09
C ALA A 78 -6.33 -22.26 2.11
N THR A 79 -5.11 -22.60 1.68
CA THR A 79 -4.06 -23.22 2.51
C THR A 79 -3.09 -22.17 3.08
N ILE A 80 -3.54 -20.93 3.21
CA ILE A 80 -2.69 -19.83 3.66
C ILE A 80 -2.45 -20.01 5.16
N SER A 81 -1.18 -20.07 5.56
CA SER A 81 -0.81 -20.14 6.97
C SER A 81 -1.25 -18.86 7.68
N VAL A 82 -1.91 -19.03 8.82
CA VAL A 82 -2.24 -17.92 9.73
C VAL A 82 -1.63 -18.22 11.09
N MET A 83 -0.92 -17.25 11.63
CA MET A 83 -0.21 -17.38 12.90
C MET A 83 -0.27 -16.08 13.70
N LYS A 84 0.01 -16.18 15.00
CA LYS A 84 0.10 -14.99 15.85
C LYS A 84 1.38 -14.21 15.51
N PRO A 85 1.30 -12.88 15.32
CA PRO A 85 2.47 -12.03 15.10
C PRO A 85 3.48 -12.09 16.24
N SER A 86 4.76 -11.96 15.90
CA SER A 86 5.84 -11.78 16.85
C SER A 86 6.39 -10.37 16.80
N PHE A 87 5.81 -9.45 17.57
CA PHE A 87 6.31 -8.07 17.68
C PHE A 87 7.53 -7.97 18.61
N LEU A 88 8.40 -7.00 18.37
CA LEU A 88 9.48 -6.71 19.30
C LEU A 88 8.92 -6.10 20.60
N SER A 89 9.42 -6.58 21.74
CA SER A 89 9.09 -6.02 23.06
C SER A 89 9.72 -4.64 23.33
N SER A 90 10.73 -4.27 22.53
CA SER A 90 11.42 -2.98 22.59
C SER A 90 11.72 -2.44 21.19
N ARG A 91 11.79 -1.11 21.06
CA ARG A 91 12.21 -0.43 19.82
C ARG A 91 13.57 -0.91 19.32
N THR A 92 14.47 -1.27 20.24
CA THR A 92 15.86 -1.72 19.99
C THR A 92 16.03 -3.23 20.00
N GLY A 93 14.94 -4.00 19.97
CA GLY A 93 14.99 -5.46 20.10
C GLY A 93 15.58 -6.22 18.90
N SER A 94 15.80 -5.56 17.76
CA SER A 94 16.47 -6.12 16.59
C SER A 94 17.18 -5.03 15.80
N THR A 95 18.28 -5.39 15.13
CA THR A 95 19.00 -4.54 14.17
C THR A 95 18.54 -4.78 12.72
N ALA A 96 17.65 -5.75 12.49
CA ALA A 96 17.09 -6.07 11.19
C ALA A 96 15.86 -5.22 10.88
N LEU A 97 15.60 -4.98 9.60
CA LEU A 97 14.30 -4.46 9.17
C LEU A 97 13.30 -5.62 9.22
N ARG A 98 12.21 -5.48 9.97
CA ARG A 98 11.20 -6.54 10.09
C ARG A 98 9.91 -6.13 9.42
N ALA A 99 9.31 -7.07 8.70
CA ALA A 99 7.98 -6.91 8.14
C ALA A 99 7.07 -8.03 8.63
N THR A 100 5.92 -7.63 9.18
CA THR A 100 4.85 -8.56 9.57
C THR A 100 3.65 -8.33 8.68
N TRP A 101 3.22 -9.36 7.96
CA TRP A 101 2.02 -9.28 7.13
C TRP A 101 0.79 -9.49 7.98
N LEU A 102 -0.11 -8.51 8.06
CA LEU A 102 -1.34 -8.58 8.87
C LEU A 102 -2.58 -8.92 8.03
N GLY A 103 -2.38 -9.33 6.77
CA GLY A 103 -3.43 -9.67 5.81
C GLY A 103 -3.65 -8.57 4.77
N HIS A 104 -4.02 -8.98 3.56
CA HIS A 104 -4.27 -8.10 2.41
C HIS A 104 -3.09 -7.16 2.13
N ALA A 105 -3.31 -5.84 2.10
CA ALA A 105 -2.25 -4.84 2.01
C ALA A 105 -1.65 -4.43 3.37
N CYS A 106 -2.24 -4.85 4.49
CA CYS A 106 -1.85 -4.41 5.83
C CYS A 106 -0.50 -5.00 6.25
N HIS A 107 0.49 -4.13 6.47
CA HIS A 107 1.84 -4.51 6.89
C HIS A 107 2.32 -3.65 8.04
N TYR A 108 2.88 -4.32 9.06
CA TYR A 108 3.55 -3.68 10.17
C TYR A 108 5.07 -3.79 10.00
N ILE A 109 5.74 -2.63 9.91
CA ILE A 109 7.18 -2.54 9.69
C ILE A 109 7.89 -2.04 10.94
N GLU A 110 8.91 -2.77 11.35
CA GLU A 110 9.80 -2.42 12.46
C GLU A 110 11.18 -2.06 11.92
N PHE A 111 11.52 -0.77 11.95
CA PHE A 111 12.84 -0.30 11.55
C PHE A 111 13.87 -0.51 12.68
N PRO A 112 15.15 -0.77 12.34
CA PRO A 112 16.24 -0.87 13.31
C PRO A 112 16.45 0.41 14.14
N THR A 113 16.07 1.57 13.60
CA THR A 113 16.10 2.85 14.31
C THR A 113 15.09 2.96 15.44
N GLY A 114 14.14 2.01 15.52
CA GLY A 114 13.06 2.03 16.50
C GLY A 114 11.73 2.58 15.98
N LEU A 115 11.66 3.07 14.73
CA LEU A 115 10.41 3.51 14.09
C LEU A 115 9.47 2.32 13.83
N ARG A 116 8.16 2.52 14.06
CA ARG A 116 7.10 1.54 13.80
C ARG A 116 6.02 2.12 12.88
N VAL A 117 5.89 1.54 11.70
CA VAL A 117 4.98 2.02 10.63
C VAL A 117 3.95 0.96 10.30
N LEU A 118 2.68 1.35 10.18
CA LEU A 118 1.58 0.50 9.77
C LEU A 118 1.00 1.00 8.44
N PHE A 119 0.96 0.13 7.43
CA PHE A 119 0.41 0.44 6.11
C PHE A 119 -1.01 -0.13 5.97
N ASP A 120 -1.93 0.62 5.37
CA ASP A 120 -3.30 0.22 4.98
C ASP A 120 -4.03 -0.71 5.97
N PRO A 121 -4.24 -0.27 7.22
CA PRO A 121 -4.80 -1.12 8.26
C PRO A 121 -6.29 -1.39 8.07
N VAL A 122 -6.63 -2.66 7.79
CA VAL A 122 -8.01 -3.17 7.77
C VAL A 122 -8.10 -4.49 8.54
N PHE A 123 -8.70 -4.41 9.72
CA PHE A 123 -8.85 -5.53 10.68
C PHE A 123 -10.24 -6.15 10.64
N GLU A 124 -11.16 -5.61 9.83
CA GLU A 124 -12.56 -6.01 9.80
C GLU A 124 -12.79 -7.33 9.09
N GLU A 125 -13.93 -7.96 9.40
CA GLU A 125 -14.35 -9.19 8.72
C GLU A 125 -14.75 -8.94 7.25
N ARG A 126 -15.16 -7.72 6.90
CA ARG A 126 -15.58 -7.37 5.54
C ARG A 126 -14.95 -6.06 5.07
N CYS A 127 -14.50 -6.03 3.83
CA CYS A 127 -14.08 -4.80 3.15
C CYS A 127 -15.29 -4.16 2.44
N SER A 128 -16.09 -3.40 3.20
CA SER A 128 -17.37 -2.85 2.74
C SER A 128 -17.84 -1.68 3.63
N PRO A 129 -18.63 -0.74 3.10
CA PRO A 129 -19.35 0.21 3.95
C PRO A 129 -20.39 -0.42 4.88
N PHE A 130 -20.80 -1.67 4.62
CA PHE A 130 -21.83 -2.38 5.39
C PHE A 130 -21.28 -3.68 6.00
N SER A 131 -21.65 -3.96 7.24
CA SER A 131 -21.24 -5.18 7.96
C SER A 131 -21.85 -6.47 7.41
N TRP A 132 -22.95 -6.39 6.64
CA TRP A 132 -23.69 -7.53 6.11
C TRP A 132 -23.51 -7.76 4.60
N LEU A 133 -22.87 -6.82 3.89
CA LEU A 133 -22.70 -6.85 2.43
C LEU A 133 -21.22 -6.70 2.08
N GLY A 134 -20.79 -7.23 0.94
CA GLY A 134 -19.40 -7.14 0.46
C GLY A 134 -18.56 -8.35 0.83
N HIS A 135 -17.28 -8.33 0.44
CA HIS A 135 -16.41 -9.51 0.54
C HIS A 135 -16.06 -9.81 1.99
N LYS A 136 -16.32 -11.04 2.43
CA LYS A 136 -15.92 -11.56 3.74
C LYS A 136 -14.50 -12.11 3.66
N ARG A 137 -13.66 -11.84 4.66
CA ARG A 137 -12.33 -12.45 4.72
C ARG A 137 -12.45 -13.96 4.86
N PHE A 138 -11.60 -14.68 4.14
CA PHE A 138 -11.50 -16.14 4.23
C PHE A 138 -10.31 -16.59 5.07
N THR A 139 -9.37 -15.68 5.38
CA THR A 139 -8.40 -15.84 6.46
C THR A 139 -8.82 -15.01 7.68
N PRO A 140 -8.67 -15.52 8.91
CA PRO A 140 -8.89 -14.72 10.11
C PRO A 140 -7.84 -13.62 10.26
N CYS A 141 -8.17 -12.57 11.01
CA CYS A 141 -7.20 -11.57 11.44
C CYS A 141 -6.14 -12.23 12.34
N PRO A 142 -4.84 -11.99 12.14
CA PRO A 142 -3.81 -12.64 12.96
C PRO A 142 -3.68 -12.05 14.37
N CYS A 143 -4.15 -10.82 14.59
CA CYS A 143 -4.18 -10.14 15.88
C CYS A 143 -5.23 -9.02 15.89
N ASP A 144 -5.50 -8.46 17.08
CA ASP A 144 -6.24 -7.21 17.23
C ASP A 144 -5.28 -6.00 17.18
N VAL A 145 -5.82 -4.80 16.93
CA VAL A 145 -5.04 -3.55 17.00
C VAL A 145 -4.41 -3.36 18.38
N SER A 146 -5.10 -3.77 19.45
CA SER A 146 -4.60 -3.70 20.82
C SER A 146 -3.40 -4.60 21.11
N ASP A 147 -3.14 -5.60 20.25
CA ASP A 147 -1.98 -6.48 20.39
C ASP A 147 -0.70 -5.86 19.81
N ILE A 148 -0.83 -4.83 18.96
CA ILE A 148 0.32 -4.13 18.36
C ILE A 148 0.91 -3.21 19.43
N PRO A 149 2.19 -3.38 19.84
CA PRO A 149 2.72 -2.64 20.99
C PRO A 149 2.82 -1.14 20.73
N ILE A 150 3.25 -0.76 19.53
CA ILE A 150 3.61 0.61 19.17
C ILE A 150 3.25 0.87 17.72
N ILE A 151 2.57 1.97 17.45
CA ILE A 151 2.38 2.53 16.11
C ILE A 151 2.77 4.01 16.19
N ASP A 152 3.81 4.40 15.46
CA ASP A 152 4.24 5.81 15.41
C ASP A 152 3.57 6.54 14.25
N CYS A 153 3.41 5.84 13.13
CA CYS A 153 2.81 6.37 11.93
C CYS A 153 1.96 5.32 11.21
N VAL A 154 0.82 5.77 10.70
CA VAL A 154 -0.04 5.00 9.81
C VAL A 154 0.00 5.64 8.43
N ILE A 155 0.24 4.84 7.40
CA ILE A 155 0.30 5.28 6.01
C ILE A 155 -0.86 4.65 5.24
N ILE A 156 -1.62 5.49 4.54
CA ILE A 156 -2.75 5.07 3.69
C ILE A 156 -2.37 5.25 2.23
N SER A 157 -2.56 4.24 1.38
CA SER A 157 -2.30 4.34 -0.06
C SER A 157 -3.42 5.06 -0.79
N HIS A 158 -4.68 4.75 -0.48
CA HIS A 158 -5.85 5.33 -1.12
C HIS A 158 -7.14 5.05 -0.32
N SER A 159 -8.29 5.48 -0.86
CA SER A 159 -9.54 5.55 -0.10
C SER A 159 -10.45 4.31 -0.19
N HIS A 160 -10.09 3.23 -0.89
CA HIS A 160 -10.96 2.05 -0.97
C HIS A 160 -11.14 1.35 0.40
N TYR A 161 -12.24 0.62 0.55
CA TYR A 161 -12.66 0.04 1.85
C TYR A 161 -11.74 -1.07 2.37
N ASP A 162 -10.97 -1.72 1.49
CA ASP A 162 -9.96 -2.72 1.82
C ASP A 162 -8.58 -2.12 2.16
N HIS A 163 -8.44 -0.78 2.09
CA HIS A 163 -7.21 -0.05 2.45
C HIS A 163 -7.43 1.03 3.52
N LEU A 164 -8.64 1.60 3.57
CA LEU A 164 -9.04 2.63 4.53
C LEU A 164 -10.35 2.26 5.20
N SER A 165 -10.24 1.78 6.44
CA SER A 165 -11.37 1.31 7.24
C SER A 165 -11.60 2.17 8.48
N LEU A 166 -12.80 2.77 8.59
CA LEU A 166 -13.13 3.65 9.71
C LEU A 166 -13.01 2.96 11.08
N PRO A 167 -13.54 1.74 11.30
CA PRO A 167 -13.39 1.08 12.60
C PRO A 167 -11.92 0.80 12.96
N SER A 168 -11.09 0.39 12.00
CA SER A 168 -9.64 0.20 12.20
C SER A 168 -8.95 1.50 12.56
N ILE A 169 -9.22 2.59 11.84
CA ILE A 169 -8.64 3.91 12.11
C ILE A 169 -9.04 4.43 13.50
N LEU A 170 -10.30 4.28 13.90
CA LEU A 170 -10.77 4.65 15.25
C LEU A 170 -10.14 3.77 16.33
N SER A 171 -9.98 2.47 16.08
CA SER A 171 -9.32 1.55 16.99
C SER A 171 -7.84 1.91 17.19
N ILE A 172 -7.14 2.26 16.11
CA ILE A 172 -5.75 2.74 16.17
C ILE A 172 -5.68 4.04 16.95
N HIS A 173 -6.53 5.02 16.66
CA HIS A 173 -6.54 6.29 17.38
C HIS A 173 -6.81 6.10 18.89
N LYS A 174 -7.66 5.13 19.25
CA LYS A 174 -7.94 4.79 20.64
C LYS A 174 -6.73 4.17 21.36
N HIS A 175 -6.02 3.23 20.73
CA HIS A 175 -4.93 2.47 21.38
C HIS A 175 -3.56 3.14 21.20
N HIS A 176 -3.39 3.92 20.15
CA HIS A 176 -2.17 4.65 19.78
C HIS A 176 -2.49 6.12 19.47
N PRO A 177 -2.95 6.91 20.47
CA PRO A 177 -3.40 8.29 20.24
C PRO A 177 -2.30 9.23 19.74
N SER A 178 -1.03 8.86 19.90
CA SER A 178 0.13 9.61 19.38
C SER A 178 0.49 9.26 17.93
N ALA A 179 -0.12 8.23 17.33
CA ALA A 179 0.17 7.85 15.95
C ALA A 179 -0.22 8.98 14.99
N HIS A 180 0.66 9.28 14.04
CA HIS A 180 0.40 10.27 12.99
C HIS A 180 -0.04 9.60 11.70
N PHE A 181 -1.12 10.09 11.10
CA PHE A 181 -1.64 9.56 9.83
C PHE A 181 -1.04 10.33 8.65
N LEU A 182 -0.47 9.60 7.69
CA LEU A 182 -0.01 10.15 6.42
C LEU A 182 -0.90 9.60 5.31
N VAL A 183 -1.48 10.52 4.54
CA VAL A 183 -2.52 10.19 3.58
C VAL A 183 -2.30 10.90 2.25
N PRO A 184 -2.82 10.38 1.13
CA PRO A 184 -2.81 11.10 -0.13
C PRO A 184 -3.69 12.33 -0.07
N LYS A 185 -3.37 13.31 -0.91
CA LYS A 185 -4.10 14.58 -1.04
C LYS A 185 -5.62 14.39 -1.18
N GLY A 186 -6.38 15.18 -0.42
CA GLY A 186 -7.85 15.15 -0.38
C GLY A 186 -8.42 14.32 0.76
N LEU A 187 -7.67 13.35 1.30
CA LEU A 187 -8.15 12.48 2.38
C LEU A 187 -8.13 13.12 3.76
N LYS A 188 -7.39 14.22 3.97
CA LYS A 188 -7.35 14.89 5.28
C LYS A 188 -8.74 15.30 5.77
N SER A 189 -9.59 15.78 4.86
CA SER A 189 -10.96 16.17 5.16
C SER A 189 -11.78 15.01 5.77
N TRP A 190 -11.63 13.79 5.21
CA TRP A 190 -12.28 12.58 5.71
C TRP A 190 -11.83 12.26 7.14
N PHE A 191 -10.52 12.33 7.43
CA PHE A 191 -9.99 12.11 8.79
C PHE A 191 -10.52 13.16 9.78
N THR A 192 -10.49 14.44 9.41
CA THR A 192 -10.97 15.51 10.29
C THR A 192 -12.45 15.38 10.61
N ALA A 193 -13.27 14.92 9.65
CA ALA A 193 -14.70 14.65 9.86
C ALA A 193 -14.96 13.50 10.84
N THR A 194 -13.98 12.61 11.04
CA THR A 194 -14.03 11.51 12.02
C THR A 194 -13.47 11.90 13.40
N GLY A 195 -13.03 13.15 13.58
CA GLY A 195 -12.43 13.65 14.82
C GLY A 195 -10.92 13.48 14.92
N ILE A 196 -10.25 12.95 13.88
CA ILE A 196 -8.80 12.75 13.87
C ILE A 196 -8.11 13.94 13.21
N THR A 197 -7.29 14.65 13.98
CA THR A 197 -6.59 15.87 13.54
C THR A 197 -5.09 15.67 13.35
N THR A 198 -4.51 14.58 13.86
CA THR A 198 -3.11 14.19 13.68
C THR A 198 -2.88 13.55 12.31
N VAL A 199 -3.15 14.31 11.26
CA VAL A 199 -3.11 13.85 9.87
C VAL A 199 -2.42 14.88 8.97
N THR A 200 -1.49 14.39 8.15
CA THR A 200 -0.84 15.16 7.08
C THR A 200 -1.18 14.52 5.74
N GLU A 201 -1.66 15.33 4.80
CA GLU A 201 -1.85 14.89 3.42
C GLU A 201 -0.68 15.29 2.54
N LEU A 202 -0.34 14.45 1.58
CA LEU A 202 0.76 14.67 0.63
C LEU A 202 0.28 14.42 -0.80
N ASP A 203 0.78 15.21 -1.72
CA ASP A 203 0.70 14.97 -3.16
C ASP A 203 1.85 14.09 -3.66
N TRP A 204 1.76 13.58 -4.88
CA TRP A 204 2.88 12.87 -5.50
C TRP A 204 4.14 13.73 -5.55
N TRP A 205 5.25 13.09 -5.21
CA TRP A 205 6.60 13.66 -5.10
C TRP A 205 6.80 14.66 -3.96
N GLU A 206 5.83 14.76 -3.04
CA GLU A 206 6.02 15.42 -1.77
C GLU A 206 6.57 14.44 -0.73
N ASP A 207 7.31 15.02 0.21
CA ASP A 207 8.01 14.37 1.29
C ASP A 207 7.64 15.05 2.61
N VAL A 208 7.74 14.29 3.70
CA VAL A 208 7.78 14.82 5.06
C VAL A 208 8.93 14.19 5.83
N ASP A 209 9.53 14.97 6.73
CA ASP A 209 10.41 14.46 7.77
C ASP A 209 9.59 14.21 9.05
N LEU A 210 9.49 12.94 9.44
CA LEU A 210 8.91 12.52 10.71
C LEU A 210 10.02 12.43 11.76
N THR A 211 9.77 13.00 12.92
CA THR A 211 10.68 13.01 14.06
C THR A 211 9.97 12.49 15.31
N LEU A 212 10.54 11.49 15.96
CA LEU A 212 10.15 11.04 17.29
C LEU A 212 11.14 11.61 18.30
N THR A 213 10.66 12.47 19.19
CA THR A 213 11.45 13.04 20.29
C THR A 213 11.05 12.37 21.60
N PRO A 214 11.98 11.83 22.39
CA PRO A 214 11.65 11.26 23.69
C PRO A 214 10.94 12.28 24.57
N THR A 215 9.84 11.88 25.18
CA THR A 215 9.15 12.74 26.15
C THR A 215 10.03 12.82 27.41
N PRO A 216 10.33 14.01 27.94
CA PRO A 216 11.10 14.13 29.17
C PRO A 216 10.36 13.39 30.29
N GLU A 217 10.91 12.29 30.79
CA GLU A 217 10.41 11.72 32.04
C GLU A 217 10.70 12.69 33.19
N THR A 218 9.74 12.82 34.10
CA THR A 218 9.99 13.32 35.45
C THR A 218 10.97 12.33 36.09
N SER A 219 12.25 12.69 36.03
CA SER A 219 13.38 11.80 36.25
C SER A 219 13.36 11.16 37.64
N SER A 220 13.49 9.84 37.69
CA SER A 220 14.10 9.17 38.85
C SER A 220 15.54 8.79 38.47
N PRO A 221 16.57 9.16 39.27
CA PRO A 221 17.97 9.21 38.83
C PRO A 221 18.72 7.86 38.88
N THR A 222 18.05 6.71 38.75
CA THR A 222 18.63 5.40 39.07
C THR A 222 18.55 4.35 37.96
N SER A 223 18.80 4.72 36.71
CA SER A 223 19.16 3.70 35.70
C SER A 223 20.22 4.20 34.73
N THR A 224 21.29 3.43 34.61
CA THR A 224 22.42 3.59 33.68
C THR A 224 22.07 3.13 32.25
N SER A 225 20.80 3.17 31.84
CA SER A 225 20.42 2.89 30.46
C SER A 225 20.71 4.10 29.58
N SER A 226 21.31 3.88 28.41
CA SER A 226 21.44 4.86 27.34
C SER A 226 20.14 5.66 27.17
N GLN A 227 20.23 6.98 27.23
CA GLN A 227 19.08 7.87 27.06
C GLN A 227 18.37 7.53 25.73
N PRO A 228 17.03 7.51 25.69
CA PRO A 228 16.31 7.27 24.45
C PRO A 228 16.73 8.30 23.41
N GLU A 229 17.18 7.85 22.24
CA GLU A 229 17.62 8.73 21.17
C GLU A 229 16.46 9.21 20.30
N LYS A 230 16.65 10.36 19.66
CA LYS A 230 15.73 10.91 18.66
C LYS A 230 15.71 10.01 17.43
N ILE A 231 14.52 9.68 16.94
CA ILE A 231 14.34 8.87 15.72
C ILE A 231 13.86 9.79 14.60
N THR A 232 14.45 9.68 13.41
CA THR A 232 14.03 10.44 12.23
C THR A 232 13.73 9.51 11.05
N ALA A 233 12.78 9.94 10.21
CA ALA A 233 12.43 9.24 8.99
C ALA A 233 11.99 10.21 7.90
N ARG A 234 12.40 9.92 6.66
CA ARG A 234 11.90 10.56 5.43
C ARG A 234 10.76 9.70 4.90
N ILE A 235 9.60 10.30 4.67
CA ILE A 235 8.44 9.60 4.12
C ILE A 235 7.98 10.33 2.85
N SER A 236 7.92 9.61 1.74
CA SER A 236 7.59 10.18 0.42
C SER A 236 6.27 9.62 -0.09
N CYS A 237 5.37 10.50 -0.55
CA CYS A 237 4.18 10.13 -1.31
C CYS A 237 4.56 10.04 -2.79
N LEU A 238 4.39 8.87 -3.40
CA LEU A 238 4.91 8.57 -4.73
C LEU A 238 3.77 8.15 -5.68
N PRO A 239 3.94 8.30 -7.00
CA PRO A 239 2.88 7.97 -7.94
C PRO A 239 2.47 6.49 -7.93
N ALA A 240 1.21 6.23 -8.25
CA ALA A 240 0.63 4.91 -8.47
C ALA A 240 -0.36 4.97 -9.65
N GLN A 241 -0.52 3.87 -10.39
CA GLN A 241 -1.55 3.73 -11.41
C GLN A 241 -2.79 3.05 -10.84
N HIS A 242 -3.70 3.82 -10.25
CA HIS A 242 -4.89 3.30 -9.59
C HIS A 242 -6.07 4.28 -9.67
N THR A 243 -7.07 4.13 -8.83
CA THR A 243 -8.17 5.08 -8.67
C THR A 243 -8.55 5.20 -7.19
N SER A 244 -9.54 6.01 -6.88
CA SER A 244 -10.07 6.13 -5.52
C SER A 244 -11.58 6.33 -5.58
N ALA A 245 -12.31 5.74 -4.66
CA ALA A 245 -13.75 5.95 -4.47
C ALA A 245 -14.21 5.37 -3.13
N ARG A 246 -15.21 5.97 -2.51
CA ARG A 246 -15.95 5.39 -1.37
C ARG A 246 -17.45 5.35 -1.59
N THR A 247 -17.95 6.15 -2.54
CA THR A 247 -19.35 6.25 -2.90
C THR A 247 -19.47 6.26 -4.43
N PRO A 248 -20.69 6.08 -4.99
CA PRO A 248 -20.87 6.15 -6.44
C PRO A 248 -20.52 7.49 -7.10
N PHE A 249 -20.28 8.56 -6.32
CA PHE A 249 -20.14 9.94 -6.81
C PHE A 249 -18.80 10.60 -6.46
N ASP A 250 -17.87 9.89 -5.82
CA ASP A 250 -16.60 10.46 -5.35
C ASP A 250 -15.36 9.86 -6.04
N LYS A 251 -15.55 9.21 -7.19
CA LYS A 251 -14.47 8.64 -7.97
C LYS A 251 -13.42 9.70 -8.30
N GLY A 252 -12.18 9.45 -7.89
CA GLY A 252 -11.04 10.32 -8.13
C GLY A 252 -11.05 11.64 -7.36
N LEU A 253 -11.93 11.83 -6.38
CA LEU A 253 -11.92 13.06 -5.55
C LEU A 253 -10.77 13.08 -4.53
N THR A 254 -10.18 11.92 -4.24
CA THR A 254 -8.97 11.79 -3.41
C THR A 254 -7.84 11.19 -4.22
N LEU A 255 -6.60 11.51 -3.89
CA LEU A 255 -5.44 10.92 -4.54
C LEU A 255 -5.25 9.45 -4.10
N TRP A 256 -4.53 8.69 -4.92
CA TRP A 256 -4.01 7.35 -4.63
C TRP A 256 -2.49 7.38 -4.79
N ALA A 257 -1.74 6.62 -3.99
CA ALA A 257 -0.29 6.74 -3.97
C ALA A 257 0.41 5.42 -3.59
N THR A 258 1.64 5.28 -4.09
CA THR A 258 2.66 4.45 -3.46
C THR A 258 3.39 5.28 -2.41
N TRP A 259 4.15 4.63 -1.52
CA TRP A 259 4.88 5.33 -0.47
C TRP A 259 6.29 4.79 -0.31
N SER A 260 7.23 5.63 0.09
CA SER A 260 8.51 5.16 0.62
C SER A 260 8.76 5.69 2.03
N VAL A 261 9.44 4.88 2.83
CA VAL A 261 9.86 5.24 4.19
C VAL A 261 11.33 4.90 4.33
N SER A 262 12.16 5.89 4.65
CA SER A 262 13.58 5.72 4.92
C SER A 262 13.89 6.17 6.34
N SER A 263 14.46 5.28 7.16
CA SER A 263 14.87 5.59 8.53
C SER A 263 16.21 4.91 8.82
N GLY A 264 17.22 5.74 9.14
CA GLY A 264 18.60 5.26 9.28
C GLY A 264 19.09 4.61 7.98
N PRO A 265 19.71 3.42 8.03
CA PRO A 265 20.27 2.77 6.85
C PRO A 265 19.26 1.94 6.05
N LYS A 266 17.98 1.89 6.47
CA LYS A 266 16.96 1.01 5.88
C LYS A 266 15.85 1.81 5.21
N SER A 267 15.35 1.28 4.10
CA SER A 267 14.20 1.86 3.39
C SER A 267 13.18 0.81 2.91
N VAL A 268 11.91 1.21 2.92
CA VAL A 268 10.76 0.41 2.45
C VAL A 268 10.03 1.16 1.35
N PHE A 269 9.64 0.46 0.29
CA PHE A 269 8.70 0.92 -0.72
C PHE A 269 7.39 0.13 -0.58
N PHE A 270 6.28 0.85 -0.43
CA PHE A 270 4.93 0.29 -0.36
C PHE A 270 4.17 0.63 -1.64
N GLY A 271 3.82 -0.42 -2.40
CA GLY A 271 3.20 -0.30 -3.72
C GLY A 271 1.73 0.11 -3.71
N GLY A 272 1.05 0.05 -2.56
CA GLY A 272 -0.41 0.21 -2.48
C GLY A 272 -1.11 -0.72 -3.48
N ASP A 273 -2.26 -0.27 -4.00
CA ASP A 273 -2.84 -0.85 -5.20
C ASP A 273 -2.38 -0.11 -6.43
N THR A 274 -1.98 -0.87 -7.44
CA THR A 274 -1.42 -0.26 -8.64
C THR A 274 -1.44 -1.20 -9.83
N GLY A 275 -1.75 -0.66 -11.01
CA GLY A 275 -1.53 -1.30 -12.29
C GLY A 275 -0.13 -1.02 -12.80
N TYR A 276 0.31 -1.78 -13.79
CA TYR A 276 1.58 -1.54 -14.49
C TYR A 276 1.35 -1.27 -15.98
N ARG A 277 0.47 -2.07 -16.61
CA ARG A 277 0.09 -1.94 -18.01
C ARG A 277 -1.37 -2.32 -18.18
N ARG A 278 -2.06 -1.71 -19.15
CA ARG A 278 -3.39 -2.15 -19.56
C ARG A 278 -3.30 -3.27 -20.59
N VAL A 279 -3.97 -4.37 -20.33
CA VAL A 279 -4.08 -5.53 -21.22
C VAL A 279 -5.44 -5.49 -21.95
N PRO A 280 -5.52 -5.44 -23.29
CA PRO A 280 -6.79 -5.47 -24.02
C PRO A 280 -7.29 -6.90 -24.28
N LEU A 281 -8.57 -7.05 -24.64
CA LEU A 281 -9.10 -8.33 -25.16
C LEU A 281 -8.35 -8.78 -26.44
N PRO A 282 -8.23 -10.10 -26.72
CA PRO A 282 -8.74 -11.25 -25.99
C PRO A 282 -7.71 -11.83 -24.99
N SER A 283 -7.51 -11.18 -23.84
CA SER A 283 -6.62 -11.66 -22.79
C SER A 283 -7.41 -12.31 -21.66
N SER A 284 -7.79 -13.58 -21.80
CA SER A 284 -8.47 -14.35 -20.73
C SER A 284 -7.51 -15.00 -19.74
N SER A 285 -6.22 -15.06 -20.05
CA SER A 285 -5.17 -15.65 -19.21
C SER A 285 -4.17 -14.60 -18.71
N PRO A 286 -3.60 -14.73 -17.51
CA PRO A 286 -2.31 -14.11 -17.23
C PRO A 286 -1.33 -14.58 -18.31
N SER A 287 -0.83 -13.64 -19.09
CA SER A 287 0.16 -13.90 -20.13
C SER A 287 1.51 -13.40 -19.64
N PRO A 288 2.62 -14.12 -19.88
CA PRO A 288 3.94 -13.69 -19.44
C PRO A 288 4.24 -12.27 -19.92
N SER A 289 4.93 -11.45 -19.11
CA SER A 289 5.25 -10.05 -19.42
C SER A 289 5.94 -9.88 -20.78
N THR A 290 6.73 -10.86 -21.22
CA THR A 290 7.41 -10.88 -22.53
C THR A 290 6.44 -10.84 -23.71
N SER A 291 5.32 -11.54 -23.64
CA SER A 291 4.27 -11.52 -24.68
C SER A 291 3.50 -10.20 -24.75
N LEU A 292 3.60 -9.39 -23.68
CA LEU A 292 2.93 -8.10 -23.51
C LEU A 292 3.92 -6.92 -23.55
N SER A 293 5.16 -7.16 -23.98
CA SER A 293 6.24 -6.16 -24.02
C SER A 293 5.97 -5.00 -24.97
N HIS A 294 5.09 -5.18 -25.94
CA HIS A 294 4.69 -4.13 -26.88
C HIS A 294 3.68 -3.13 -26.30
N LEU A 295 3.08 -3.42 -25.14
CA LEU A 295 2.10 -2.55 -24.50
C LEU A 295 2.80 -1.45 -23.69
N PRO A 296 2.22 -0.23 -23.63
CA PRO A 296 2.75 0.82 -22.78
C PRO A 296 2.69 0.42 -21.30
N VAL A 297 3.73 0.79 -20.56
CA VAL A 297 3.85 0.57 -19.11
C VAL A 297 3.85 1.91 -18.38
N CYS A 298 3.48 1.90 -17.10
CA CYS A 298 3.52 3.09 -16.26
C CYS A 298 4.98 3.50 -16.02
N PRO A 299 5.44 4.67 -16.54
CA PRO A 299 6.84 5.08 -16.41
C PRO A 299 7.22 5.44 -14.97
N ALA A 300 6.23 5.75 -14.12
CA ALA A 300 6.48 6.26 -12.78
C ALA A 300 7.26 5.30 -11.89
N PHE A 301 7.13 3.98 -12.05
CA PHE A 301 7.88 3.03 -11.23
C PHE A 301 9.38 3.09 -11.52
N LYS A 302 9.74 3.27 -12.79
CA LYS A 302 11.14 3.43 -13.20
C LYS A 302 11.69 4.76 -12.70
N GLU A 303 10.91 5.83 -12.82
CA GLU A 303 11.23 7.14 -12.23
C GLU A 303 11.43 7.02 -10.71
N ILE A 304 10.54 6.33 -10.00
CA ILE A 304 10.67 6.08 -8.55
C ILE A 304 12.00 5.39 -8.23
N GLY A 305 12.38 4.33 -8.97
CA GLY A 305 13.66 3.67 -8.75
C GLY A 305 14.87 4.52 -9.12
N GLU A 306 14.75 5.40 -10.11
CA GLU A 306 15.81 6.33 -10.53
C GLU A 306 16.04 7.46 -9.52
N PHE A 307 14.97 8.06 -9.00
CA PHE A 307 15.04 9.24 -8.14
C PHE A 307 15.03 8.91 -6.65
N ARG A 308 14.42 7.80 -6.24
CA ARG A 308 14.19 7.48 -4.83
C ARG A 308 14.76 6.13 -4.40
N GLY A 309 14.89 5.18 -5.33
CA GLY A 309 15.52 3.89 -5.10
C GLY A 309 17.06 3.97 -5.04
N PRO A 310 17.73 2.85 -4.71
CA PRO A 310 17.15 1.53 -4.40
C PRO A 310 16.51 1.48 -3.01
N PHE A 311 15.57 0.53 -2.84
CA PHE A 311 14.91 0.26 -1.55
C PHE A 311 15.32 -1.10 -0.99
N ASP A 312 15.45 -1.24 0.33
CA ASP A 312 15.80 -2.53 0.93
C ASP A 312 14.65 -3.54 0.81
N LEU A 313 13.40 -3.09 1.00
CA LEU A 313 12.21 -3.94 0.93
C LEU A 313 11.09 -3.27 0.13
N GLY A 314 10.56 -4.00 -0.85
CA GLY A 314 9.30 -3.69 -1.53
C GLY A 314 8.13 -4.49 -0.96
N LEU A 315 6.98 -3.84 -0.79
CA LEU A 315 5.70 -4.46 -0.47
C LEU A 315 4.79 -4.24 -1.67
N LEU A 316 4.65 -5.25 -2.52
CA LEU A 316 4.11 -5.09 -3.88
C LEU A 316 2.84 -5.93 -4.10
N PRO A 317 1.75 -5.35 -4.65
CA PRO A 317 0.50 -6.06 -4.83
C PRO A 317 0.63 -7.17 -5.87
N ILE A 318 0.09 -8.35 -5.57
CA ILE A 318 0.11 -9.50 -6.49
C ILE A 318 -1.28 -10.08 -6.77
N GLY A 319 -2.33 -9.57 -6.12
CA GLY A 319 -3.71 -10.05 -6.26
C GLY A 319 -4.63 -9.05 -6.98
N ALA A 320 -5.93 -9.38 -7.00
CA ALA A 320 -7.01 -8.55 -7.53
C ALA A 320 -6.90 -8.20 -9.03
N TYR A 321 -6.36 -9.12 -9.85
CA TYR A 321 -6.03 -8.82 -11.25
C TYR A 321 -6.98 -9.44 -12.29
N ARG A 322 -7.90 -10.35 -11.93
CA ARG A 322 -8.84 -10.95 -12.91
C ARG A 322 -10.25 -10.33 -12.87
N PRO A 323 -10.83 -9.96 -14.04
CA PRO A 323 -10.31 -10.17 -15.39
C PRO A 323 -9.31 -9.10 -15.85
N ARG A 324 -8.23 -9.53 -16.53
CA ARG A 324 -7.12 -8.63 -16.93
C ARG A 324 -7.59 -7.47 -17.83
N HIS A 325 -8.53 -7.70 -18.74
CA HIS A 325 -9.00 -6.64 -19.64
C HIS A 325 -9.75 -5.49 -18.96
N VAL A 326 -10.13 -5.66 -17.69
CA VAL A 326 -10.71 -4.60 -16.86
C VAL A 326 -9.70 -4.16 -15.80
N LEU A 327 -9.21 -5.11 -14.99
CA LEU A 327 -8.46 -4.79 -13.77
C LEU A 327 -7.00 -4.43 -14.03
N SER A 328 -6.40 -4.80 -15.17
CA SER A 328 -4.99 -4.47 -15.45
C SER A 328 -4.68 -2.97 -15.49
N ALA A 329 -5.69 -2.13 -15.78
CA ALA A 329 -5.54 -0.69 -15.73
C ALA A 329 -5.24 -0.17 -14.31
N VAL A 330 -5.58 -0.93 -13.26
CA VAL A 330 -5.51 -0.50 -11.86
C VAL A 330 -4.87 -1.52 -10.90
N HIS A 331 -4.68 -2.78 -11.31
CA HIS A 331 -4.02 -3.84 -10.54
C HIS A 331 -3.00 -4.61 -11.40
N SER A 332 -1.78 -4.75 -10.87
CA SER A 332 -0.73 -5.60 -11.41
C SER A 332 -1.06 -7.06 -11.15
N ASP A 333 -0.76 -7.91 -12.14
CA ASP A 333 -0.63 -9.34 -11.85
C ASP A 333 0.79 -9.64 -11.29
N PRO A 334 1.08 -10.88 -10.89
CA PRO A 334 2.41 -11.22 -10.36
C PRO A 334 3.57 -10.99 -11.33
N PHE A 335 3.35 -11.01 -12.65
CA PHE A 335 4.40 -10.69 -13.63
C PHE A 335 4.67 -9.20 -13.68
N ASP A 336 3.63 -8.38 -13.70
CA ASP A 336 3.73 -6.92 -13.57
C ASP A 336 4.39 -6.52 -12.24
N ALA A 337 4.07 -7.20 -11.15
CA ALA A 337 4.69 -6.94 -9.85
C ALA A 337 6.22 -7.15 -9.87
N VAL A 338 6.70 -8.16 -10.61
CA VAL A 338 8.14 -8.39 -10.79
C VAL A 338 8.80 -7.29 -11.64
N GLU A 339 8.09 -6.73 -12.62
CA GLU A 339 8.60 -5.57 -13.36
C GLU A 339 8.61 -4.30 -12.49
N ILE A 340 7.57 -4.06 -11.69
CA ILE A 340 7.56 -2.97 -10.69
C ILE A 340 8.72 -3.13 -9.69
N PHE A 341 8.99 -4.35 -9.23
CA PHE A 341 10.13 -4.65 -8.37
C PHE A 341 11.47 -4.21 -8.99
N LYS A 342 11.70 -4.52 -10.28
CA LYS A 342 12.91 -4.14 -11.02
C LYS A 342 12.98 -2.63 -11.22
N ASP A 343 11.88 -2.03 -11.68
CA ASP A 343 11.80 -0.61 -12.02
C ASP A 343 12.01 0.28 -10.78
N THR A 344 11.46 -0.12 -9.63
CA THR A 344 11.65 0.58 -8.34
C THR A 344 12.99 0.25 -7.67
N ARG A 345 13.78 -0.67 -8.23
CA ARG A 345 15.08 -1.11 -7.72
C ARG A 345 15.02 -1.61 -6.28
N CYS A 346 13.96 -2.33 -5.92
CA CYS A 346 13.87 -3.00 -4.63
C CYS A 346 14.92 -4.13 -4.56
N ARG A 347 15.54 -4.34 -3.40
CA ARG A 347 16.53 -5.42 -3.17
C ARG A 347 15.87 -6.74 -2.79
N ARG A 348 14.81 -6.64 -1.97
CA ARG A 348 13.92 -7.74 -1.58
C ARG A 348 12.47 -7.29 -1.72
N ALA A 349 11.53 -8.20 -1.87
CA ALA A 349 10.12 -7.88 -1.82
C ALA A 349 9.23 -8.97 -1.23
N VAL A 350 8.09 -8.56 -0.71
CA VAL A 350 7.00 -9.43 -0.23
C VAL A 350 5.72 -9.07 -0.99
N GLY A 351 5.01 -10.09 -1.46
CA GLY A 351 3.74 -9.94 -2.17
C GLY A 351 2.59 -9.61 -1.21
N VAL A 352 1.81 -8.57 -1.53
CA VAL A 352 0.67 -8.07 -0.75
C VAL A 352 -0.63 -8.12 -1.57
N HIS A 353 -1.75 -7.72 -0.98
CA HIS A 353 -3.06 -7.61 -1.66
C HIS A 353 -3.65 -8.95 -2.17
N TRP A 354 -3.25 -10.06 -1.57
CA TRP A 354 -3.76 -11.39 -1.90
C TRP A 354 -4.17 -12.13 -0.63
N GLY A 355 -4.88 -13.25 -0.78
CA GLY A 355 -4.98 -14.23 0.30
C GLY A 355 -5.78 -13.80 1.54
N THR A 356 -6.62 -12.76 1.45
CA THR A 356 -7.47 -12.32 2.57
C THR A 356 -8.94 -12.18 2.17
N TRP A 357 -9.22 -11.39 1.14
CA TRP A 357 -10.54 -11.28 0.53
C TRP A 357 -10.50 -11.73 -0.93
N ALA A 358 -11.60 -12.32 -1.40
CA ALA A 358 -11.78 -12.68 -2.80
C ALA A 358 -12.44 -11.51 -3.53
N VAL A 359 -11.67 -10.45 -3.76
CA VAL A 359 -12.15 -9.18 -4.38
C VAL A 359 -12.17 -9.23 -5.92
N ALA A 360 -11.57 -10.27 -6.50
CA ALA A 360 -11.51 -10.52 -7.94
C ALA A 360 -11.73 -12.00 -8.26
N GLU A 361 -11.55 -12.39 -9.51
CA GLU A 361 -11.89 -13.73 -10.01
C GLU A 361 -10.74 -14.75 -9.98
N GLU A 362 -9.50 -14.38 -9.64
CA GLU A 362 -8.39 -15.34 -9.53
C GLU A 362 -8.55 -16.31 -8.35
N GLU A 363 -8.14 -17.56 -8.54
CA GLU A 363 -8.10 -18.55 -7.47
C GLU A 363 -7.14 -18.12 -6.36
N VAL A 364 -7.49 -18.42 -5.10
CA VAL A 364 -6.79 -17.88 -3.92
C VAL A 364 -5.28 -18.14 -3.93
N MET A 365 -4.85 -19.32 -4.40
CA MET A 365 -3.45 -19.74 -4.46
C MET A 365 -2.78 -19.48 -5.81
N GLU A 366 -3.47 -18.86 -6.77
CA GLU A 366 -2.90 -18.47 -8.06
C GLU A 366 -1.81 -17.39 -7.93
N PRO A 367 -1.98 -16.31 -7.14
CA PRO A 367 -0.98 -15.24 -7.02
C PRO A 367 0.42 -15.71 -6.60
N PRO A 368 0.61 -16.49 -5.51
CA PRO A 368 1.95 -16.96 -5.13
C PRO A 368 2.59 -17.89 -6.16
N ARG A 369 1.78 -18.75 -6.81
CA ARG A 369 2.26 -19.67 -7.85
C ARG A 369 2.79 -18.89 -9.05
N LEU A 370 2.02 -17.92 -9.54
CA LEU A 370 2.43 -17.07 -10.65
C LEU A 370 3.59 -16.14 -10.27
N LEU A 371 3.67 -15.67 -9.02
CA LEU A 371 4.82 -14.90 -8.54
C LEU A 371 6.10 -15.74 -8.61
N ALA A 372 6.09 -16.97 -8.12
CA ALA A 372 7.24 -17.87 -8.19
C ALA A 372 7.69 -18.09 -9.65
N GLU A 373 6.73 -18.34 -10.54
CA GLU A 373 6.99 -18.47 -11.98
C GLU A 373 7.58 -17.18 -12.60
N ALA A 374 7.05 -16.01 -12.23
CA ALA A 374 7.51 -14.72 -12.72
C ALA A 374 8.94 -14.37 -12.26
N VAL A 375 9.28 -14.72 -11.02
CA VAL A 375 10.62 -14.57 -10.43
C VAL A 375 11.63 -15.45 -11.16
N GLU A 376 11.31 -16.74 -11.34
CA GLU A 376 12.16 -17.69 -12.06
C GLU A 376 12.43 -17.22 -13.50
N ARG A 377 11.38 -16.88 -14.25
CA ARG A 377 11.49 -16.40 -15.64
C ARG A 377 12.28 -15.09 -15.77
N SER A 378 12.28 -14.27 -14.73
CA SER A 378 13.02 -13.01 -14.69
C SER A 378 14.50 -13.18 -14.36
N GLY A 379 14.96 -14.39 -14.05
CA GLY A 379 16.33 -14.65 -13.62
C GLY A 379 16.66 -14.05 -12.26
N LEU A 380 15.63 -13.71 -11.46
CA LEU A 380 15.83 -13.24 -10.09
C LEU A 380 16.18 -14.44 -9.21
N GLY A 381 17.12 -14.25 -8.28
CA GLY A 381 17.50 -15.30 -7.34
C GLY A 381 16.33 -15.74 -6.46
N GLU A 382 16.35 -17.01 -6.04
CA GLU A 382 15.36 -17.56 -5.12
C GLU A 382 15.27 -16.72 -3.83
N GLY A 383 14.06 -16.49 -3.34
CA GLY A 383 13.82 -15.73 -2.11
C GLY A 383 14.01 -14.22 -2.21
N VAL A 384 14.34 -13.67 -3.39
CA VAL A 384 14.42 -12.22 -3.62
C VAL A 384 13.05 -11.56 -3.51
N PHE A 385 12.03 -12.16 -4.14
CA PHE A 385 10.66 -11.71 -4.09
C PHE A 385 9.76 -12.93 -3.87
N GLY A 386 9.02 -12.95 -2.77
CA GLY A 386 8.13 -14.06 -2.44
C GLY A 386 6.93 -13.61 -1.63
N VAL A 387 6.30 -14.56 -0.94
CA VAL A 387 5.20 -14.30 -0.01
C VAL A 387 5.56 -14.77 1.40
N CYS A 388 4.71 -14.46 2.36
CA CYS A 388 4.74 -15.01 3.72
C CYS A 388 3.32 -15.38 4.16
N GLY A 389 3.16 -16.02 5.31
CA GLY A 389 1.88 -16.31 5.96
C GLY A 389 1.29 -15.09 6.66
N VAL A 390 -0.02 -15.13 6.89
CA VAL A 390 -0.73 -14.06 7.63
C VAL A 390 -0.30 -14.12 9.10
N GLY A 391 0.22 -13.00 9.59
CA GLY A 391 0.85 -12.85 10.89
C GLY A 391 2.33 -13.27 10.94
N GLU A 392 2.91 -13.77 9.84
CA GLU A 392 4.32 -14.11 9.78
C GLU A 392 5.19 -12.83 9.78
N THR A 393 6.24 -12.83 10.61
CA THR A 393 7.26 -11.79 10.66
C THR A 393 8.54 -12.28 9.97
N ARG A 394 9.07 -11.50 9.03
CA ARG A 394 10.34 -11.77 8.33
C ARG A 394 11.35 -10.65 8.54
N GLU A 395 12.63 -11.00 8.54
CA GLU A 395 13.78 -10.08 8.71
C GLU A 395 14.52 -9.83 7.38
N PHE A 396 14.98 -8.58 7.18
CA PHE A 396 15.59 -8.06 5.94
C PHE A 396 16.81 -7.15 6.18
#